data_AF-A0A968X090-F1
#
_entry.id   AF-A0A968X090-F1
#
_cell.length_a   1.000
_cell.length_b   1.000
_cell.length_c   1.000
_cell.angle_alpha   90.00
_cell.angle_beta   90.00
_cell.angle_gamma   90.00
#
_symmetry.space_group_name_H-M   'P 1'
#
loop_
_entity.id
_entity.type
_entity.pdbx_description
1 polymer ?
#
loop_
_entity_poly.entity_id
_entity_poly.type
_entity_poly.pdbx_seq_one_letter_code
_entity_poly.pdbx_strand_id
1 'polypeptide(L)'
;MGLRRFWVIAPEALQPYLEWCERTQRVTGPIKARRTQVEKVHAKSCLTLAEAAQISHIKVGMLAAAAQRGQLRCKKIAGLRAVSQADLAAYQQHRSDPG
;
A
#
# COMPACT_ATOMS: atom_id res chain seq x y z
N MET A 1 -29.60 -7.69 31.54
CA MET A 1 -29.72 -7.75 30.06
C MET A 1 -30.14 -6.38 29.58
N GLY A 2 -29.28 -5.66 28.83
CA GLY A 2 -29.56 -4.30 28.36
C GLY A 2 -30.39 -4.30 27.09
N LEU A 3 -31.58 -3.69 27.13
CA LEU A 3 -32.45 -3.49 25.96
C LEU A 3 -31.75 -2.55 24.96
N ARG A 4 -31.39 -3.08 23.78
CA ARG A 4 -30.94 -2.24 22.66
C ARG A 4 -32.15 -1.45 22.15
N ARG A 5 -32.11 -0.13 22.32
CA ARG A 5 -33.10 0.78 21.73
C ARG A 5 -32.84 0.88 20.23
N PHE A 6 -33.72 0.31 19.42
CA PHE A 6 -33.74 0.54 17.99
C PHE A 6 -34.48 1.85 17.73
N TRP A 7 -33.79 2.81 17.10
CA TRP A 7 -34.41 4.04 16.63
C TRP A 7 -35.10 3.72 15.31
N VAL A 8 -36.44 3.77 15.31
CA VAL A 8 -37.23 3.64 14.09
C VAL A 8 -37.20 5.01 13.41
N ILE A 9 -36.56 5.07 12.25
CA ILE A 9 -36.52 6.27 11.41
C ILE A 9 -37.73 6.21 10.49
N ALA A 10 -38.53 7.27 10.47
CA ALA A 10 -39.63 7.38 9.53
C ALA A 10 -39.09 7.30 8.08
N PRO A 11 -39.79 6.66 7.13
CA PRO A 11 -39.29 6.46 5.77
C PRO A 11 -38.92 7.79 5.08
N GLU A 12 -39.61 8.88 5.44
CA GLU A 12 -39.39 10.22 4.90
C GLU A 12 -38.11 10.88 5.43
N ALA A 13 -37.65 10.45 6.60
CA ALA A 13 -36.40 10.88 7.22
C ALA A 13 -35.22 9.95 6.91
N LEU A 14 -35.44 8.87 6.15
CA LEU A 14 -34.40 7.90 5.81
C LEU A 14 -33.35 8.51 4.89
N GLN A 15 -33.77 9.18 3.80
CA GLN A 15 -32.84 9.74 2.82
C GLN A 15 -31.90 10.81 3.43
N PRO A 16 -32.41 11.80 4.19
CA PRO A 16 -31.55 12.77 4.87
C PRO A 16 -30.63 12.13 5.91
N TYR A 17 -31.10 11.08 6.59
CA TYR A 17 -30.28 10.34 7.56
C TYR A 17 -29.15 9.56 6.89
N LEU A 18 -29.41 8.93 5.75
CA LEU A 18 -28.40 8.24 4.96
C LEU A 18 -27.36 9.23 4.41
N GLU A 19 -27.79 10.38 3.89
CA GLU A 19 -26.89 11.44 3.42
C GLU A 19 -26.04 12.04 4.57
N TRP A 20 -26.62 12.18 5.76
CA TRP A 20 -25.89 12.58 6.96
C TRP A 20 -24.86 11.52 7.39
N CYS A 21 -25.21 10.24 7.32
CA CYS A 21 -24.28 9.14 7.57
C CYS A 21 -23.13 9.11 6.55
N GLU A 22 -23.42 9.32 5.26
CA GLU A 22 -22.41 9.35 4.18
C GLU A 22 -21.44 10.53 4.31
N ARG A 23 -21.91 11.68 4.82
CA ARG A 23 -21.13 12.93 4.89
C ARG A 23 -19.94 12.94 5.86
N THR A 24 -19.69 11.85 6.59
CA THR A 24 -18.58 11.79 7.58
C THR A 24 -17.56 10.69 7.35
N GLN A 25 -17.33 10.23 6.13
CA GLN A 25 -15.97 9.79 5.80
C GLN A 25 -15.10 11.02 5.51
N ARG A 26 -14.64 11.70 6.58
CA ARG A 26 -13.40 12.46 6.49
C ARG A 26 -12.32 11.46 6.08
N VAL A 27 -12.00 11.41 4.78
CA VAL A 27 -10.85 10.65 4.25
C VAL A 27 -9.56 11.38 4.62
N THR A 28 -9.35 11.59 5.91
CA THR A 28 -8.05 11.74 6.56
C THR A 28 -7.70 10.37 7.14
N GLY A 29 -7.62 9.39 6.24
CA GLY A 29 -7.19 8.03 6.57
C GLY A 29 -5.81 7.74 5.97
N PRO A 30 -5.14 6.65 6.42
CA PRO A 30 -3.80 6.23 5.98
C PRO A 30 -3.66 6.08 4.45
N ILE A 31 -4.75 6.05 3.70
CA ILE A 31 -4.82 5.96 2.24
C ILE A 31 -4.19 7.19 1.56
N LYS A 32 -4.51 8.42 1.98
CA LYS A 32 -3.88 9.63 1.40
C LYS A 32 -2.39 9.68 1.73
N ALA A 33 -2.02 9.36 2.97
CA ALA A 33 -0.63 9.31 3.40
C ALA A 33 0.19 8.30 2.57
N ARG A 34 -0.35 7.09 2.33
CA ARG A 34 0.31 6.08 1.51
C ARG A 34 0.48 6.54 0.06
N ARG A 35 -0.53 7.18 -0.54
CA ARG A 35 -0.43 7.73 -1.91
C ARG A 35 0.68 8.78 -2.01
N THR A 36 0.73 9.73 -1.09
CA THR A 36 1.80 10.75 -1.05
C THR A 36 3.19 10.12 -0.84
N GLN A 37 3.29 9.03 -0.09
CA GLN A 37 4.56 8.30 0.08
C GLN A 37 4.99 7.61 -1.22
N VAL A 38 4.06 6.98 -1.94
CA VAL A 38 4.34 6.35 -3.24
C VAL A 38 4.79 7.40 -4.26
N GLU A 39 4.10 8.53 -4.34
CA GLU A 39 4.49 9.65 -5.22
C GLU A 39 5.91 10.15 -4.92
N LYS A 40 6.32 10.22 -3.64
CA LYS A 40 7.69 10.56 -3.24
C LYS A 40 8.73 9.51 -3.63
N VAL A 41 8.35 8.23 -3.67
CA VAL A 41 9.22 7.14 -4.14
C VAL A 41 9.43 7.26 -5.65
N HIS A 42 8.35 7.52 -6.39
CA HIS A 42 8.39 7.68 -7.86
C HIS A 42 9.16 8.92 -8.28
N ALA A 43 9.04 10.03 -7.54
CA ALA A 43 9.82 11.25 -7.77
C ALA A 43 11.35 11.03 -7.70
N LYS A 44 11.80 9.93 -7.09
CA LYS A 44 13.21 9.52 -7.03
C LYS A 44 13.57 8.41 -8.03
N SER A 45 12.73 8.18 -9.04
CA SER A 45 12.90 7.13 -10.04
C SER A 45 13.07 5.72 -9.42
N CYS A 46 12.43 5.50 -8.27
CA CYS A 46 12.44 4.23 -7.56
C CYS A 46 11.06 3.58 -7.60
N LEU A 47 11.04 2.27 -7.44
CA LEU A 47 9.83 1.46 -7.36
C LEU A 47 9.59 1.04 -5.92
N THR A 48 8.34 0.94 -5.51
CA THR A 48 7.99 0.28 -4.25
C THR A 48 8.16 -1.24 -4.38
N LEU A 49 8.32 -1.95 -3.26
CA LEU A 49 8.40 -3.43 -3.29
C LEU A 49 7.15 -4.08 -3.90
N ALA A 50 5.98 -3.45 -3.81
CA ALA A 50 4.75 -3.94 -4.40
C ALA A 50 4.77 -3.83 -5.94
N GLU A 51 5.26 -2.72 -6.46
CA GLU A 51 5.40 -2.51 -7.91
C GLU A 51 6.53 -3.37 -8.48
N ALA A 52 7.66 -3.44 -7.77
CA ALA A 52 8.76 -4.33 -8.14
C ALA A 52 8.29 -5.79 -8.22
N ALA A 53 7.44 -6.24 -7.29
CA ALA A 53 6.84 -7.57 -7.31
C ALA A 53 5.95 -7.81 -8.53
N GLN A 54 5.16 -6.81 -8.94
CA GLN A 54 4.31 -6.89 -10.12
C GLN A 54 5.14 -6.99 -11.40
N ILE A 55 6.16 -6.15 -11.55
CA ILE A 55 7.04 -6.13 -12.74
C ILE A 55 7.87 -7.42 -12.84
N SER A 56 8.38 -7.90 -11.70
CA SER A 56 9.25 -9.08 -11.67
C SER A 56 8.51 -10.41 -11.61
N HIS A 57 7.19 -10.39 -11.44
CA HIS A 57 6.38 -11.57 -11.11
C HIS A 57 6.90 -12.34 -9.88
N ILE A 58 7.54 -11.65 -8.93
CA ILE A 58 8.07 -12.22 -7.68
C ILE A 58 7.15 -11.83 -6.53
N LYS A 59 6.85 -12.76 -5.62
CA LYS A 59 6.07 -12.45 -4.40
C LYS A 59 6.77 -11.35 -3.59
N VAL A 60 6.00 -10.34 -3.16
CA VAL A 60 6.50 -9.22 -2.33
C VAL A 60 7.28 -9.70 -1.11
N GLY A 61 6.81 -10.78 -0.46
CA GLY A 61 7.50 -11.37 0.69
C GLY A 61 8.92 -11.85 0.38
N MET A 62 9.17 -12.37 -0.82
CA MET A 62 10.53 -12.79 -1.21
C MET A 62 11.43 -11.59 -1.46
N LEU A 63 10.94 -10.54 -2.12
CA LEU A 63 11.71 -9.30 -2.30
C LEU A 63 11.99 -8.63 -0.94
N ALA A 64 11.03 -8.66 -0.02
CA ALA A 64 11.21 -8.13 1.33
C ALA A 64 12.26 -8.93 2.12
N ALA A 65 12.26 -10.26 2.00
CA ALA A 65 13.25 -11.13 2.62
C ALA A 65 14.65 -10.94 1.99
N ALA A 66 14.74 -10.84 0.67
CA ALA A 66 15.99 -10.56 -0.04
C ALA A 66 16.59 -9.20 0.37
N ALA A 67 15.73 -8.18 0.52
CA ALA A 67 16.12 -6.88 1.04
C ALA A 67 16.60 -6.94 2.51
N GLN A 68 15.97 -7.76 3.36
CA GLN A 68 16.42 -7.97 4.74
C GLN A 68 17.77 -8.70 4.83
N ARG A 69 18.02 -9.64 3.92
CA ARG A 69 19.27 -10.41 3.82
C ARG A 69 20.39 -9.66 3.12
N GLY A 70 20.15 -8.44 2.63
CA GLY A 70 21.13 -7.64 1.89
C GLY A 70 21.40 -8.10 0.45
N GLN A 71 20.62 -9.07 -0.06
CA GLN A 71 20.73 -9.59 -1.43
C GLN A 71 20.09 -8.65 -2.47
N LEU A 72 19.16 -7.81 -2.04
CA LEU A 72 18.52 -6.79 -2.87
C LEU A 72 18.78 -5.42 -2.25
N ARG A 73 19.45 -4.53 -3.00
CA ARG A 73 19.72 -3.16 -2.56
C ARG A 73 18.41 -2.38 -2.51
N CYS A 74 18.05 -1.90 -1.33
CA CYS A 74 16.87 -1.09 -1.12
C CYS A 74 17.19 0.16 -0.29
N LYS A 75 16.42 1.22 -0.51
CA LYS A 75 16.50 2.46 0.26
C LYS A 75 15.16 2.75 0.92
N LYS A 76 15.18 3.30 2.14
CA LYS A 76 13.95 3.75 2.81
C LYS A 76 13.62 5.16 2.36
N ILE A 77 12.47 5.34 1.71
CA ILE A 77 12.01 6.63 1.17
C ILE A 77 10.58 6.86 1.68
N ALA A 78 10.36 7.98 2.37
CA ALA A 78 9.07 8.34 2.94
C ALA A 78 8.42 7.21 3.80
N GLY A 79 9.24 6.40 4.48
CA GLY A 79 8.79 5.28 5.29
C GLY A 79 8.65 3.94 4.55
N LEU A 80 8.67 3.94 3.22
CA LEU A 80 8.57 2.74 2.38
C LEU A 80 9.95 2.23 1.98
N ARG A 81 10.07 0.90 1.80
CA ARG A 81 11.24 0.32 1.13
C ARG A 81 11.07 0.48 -0.38
N ALA A 82 12.04 1.13 -0.99
CA ALA A 82 12.09 1.41 -2.40
C ALA A 82 13.32 0.73 -3.02
N VAL A 83 13.17 0.28 -4.25
CA VAL A 83 14.16 -0.45 -5.04
C VAL A 83 14.31 0.25 -6.38
N SER A 84 15.54 0.39 -6.88
CA SER A 84 15.75 0.90 -8.22
C SER A 84 15.47 -0.20 -9.25
N GLN A 85 15.10 0.20 -10.47
CA GLN A 85 14.87 -0.77 -11.55
C GLN A 85 16.14 -1.53 -11.92
N ALA A 86 17.31 -0.87 -11.85
CA ALA A 86 18.60 -1.50 -12.10
C ALA A 86 18.94 -2.58 -11.05
N ASP A 87 18.73 -2.28 -9.76
CA ASP A 87 18.95 -3.25 -8.68
C ASP A 87 17.99 -4.44 -8.77
N LEU A 88 16.74 -4.20 -9.19
CA LEU A 88 15.76 -5.26 -9.42
C LEU A 88 16.18 -6.21 -10.55
N ALA A 89 16.66 -5.65 -11.66
CA ALA A 89 17.15 -6.44 -12.80
C ALA A 89 18.39 -7.27 -12.43
N ALA A 90 19.34 -6.67 -11.71
CA ALA A 90 20.53 -7.39 -11.23
C ALA A 90 20.15 -8.56 -10.30
N TYR A 91 19.17 -8.36 -9.41
CA TYR A 91 18.67 -9.42 -8.53
C TYR A 91 18.00 -10.57 -9.31
N GLN A 92 17.24 -10.25 -10.36
CA GLN A 92 16.64 -11.28 -11.23
C GLN A 92 17.69 -12.10 -11.95
N GLN A 93 18.72 -11.46 -12.51
CA GLN A 93 19.81 -12.14 -13.20
C GLN A 93 20.55 -13.11 -12.27
N HIS A 94 20.90 -12.67 -11.06
CA HIS A 94 21.53 -13.52 -10.05
C HIS A 94 20.66 -14.71 -9.62
N ARG A 95 19.34 -14.59 -9.70
CA ARG A 95 18.42 -15.69 -9.36
C ARG A 95 18.26 -16.70 -10.51
N SER A 96 18.38 -16.24 -11.76
CA SER A 96 18.28 -17.06 -12.96
C SER A 96 19.55 -17.87 -13.26
N ASP A 97 20.65 -17.61 -12.54
CA ASP A 97 21.89 -18.36 -12.65
C ASP A 97 22.08 -19.25 -11.40
N PRO A 98 21.44 -20.44 -11.35
CA PRO A 98 21.72 -21.42 -10.31
C PRO A 98 23.00 -22.16 -10.69
N GLY A 99 24.15 -21.56 -10.37
CA GLY A 99 25.42 -22.28 -10.31
C GLY A 99 25.39 -23.39 -9.26
#